data_AF-A0A9W7DY92-F1
#
_entry.id   AF-A0A9W7DY92-F1
#
_cell.length_a   1.000
_cell.length_b   1.000
_cell.length_c   1.000
_cell.angle_alpha   90.00
_cell.angle_beta   90.00
_cell.angle_gamma   90.00
#
_symmetry.space_group_name_H-M   'P 1'
#
loop_
_entity.id
_entity.type
_entity.pdbx_description
1 polymer ?
#
loop_
_entity_poly.entity_id
_entity_poly.type
_entity_poly.pdbx_seq_one_letter_code
_entity_poly.pdbx_strand_id
1 'polypeptide(L)'
;MRNQRQVATLNLPSTSTVLSTLSTGTIKFAKRHPFTVSYYLLGLVVALLAGGTALTSTQVSEYNRLMSTVDTNLEYEVSSSYNKAYGAYYQSKGWFSCDRVCKENERRMNDAKRTMEEVRREGNQRVSDAKAVAGVFSEVGVGEARDSFWEYFKRGTKFAKRQSMWDALFMGMRKMGRDESWGEYALKMLLQVLMNFSFGMVMTLGVFVFGLWGLIQSYQPSFLEGMAFFLLASAAGFATVATVLAGMFGTAGGAVFGVAKIAEAQMRIQQEGGGRRRNLHYE
;
A
#
# COMPACT_ATOMS: atom_id res chain seq x y z
N MET A 1 -44.27 -36.85 20.60
CA MET A 1 -43.11 -36.41 19.78
C MET A 1 -42.66 -35.04 20.28
N ARG A 2 -41.64 -34.97 21.15
CA ARG A 2 -41.06 -33.71 21.64
C ARG A 2 -39.84 -33.37 20.79
N ASN A 3 -39.97 -32.29 20.02
CA ASN A 3 -38.94 -31.74 19.16
C ASN A 3 -37.85 -31.09 20.04
N GLN A 4 -36.85 -31.87 20.47
CA GLN A 4 -35.66 -31.32 21.11
C GLN A 4 -34.82 -30.62 20.03
N ARG A 5 -34.99 -29.29 19.91
CA ARG A 5 -33.99 -28.45 19.24
C ARG A 5 -32.69 -28.57 20.03
N GLN A 6 -31.78 -29.43 19.57
CA GLN A 6 -30.39 -29.40 19.99
C GLN A 6 -29.82 -28.05 19.57
N VAL A 7 -29.79 -27.11 20.52
CA VAL A 7 -29.04 -25.87 20.35
C VAL A 7 -27.58 -26.28 20.38
N ALA A 8 -26.93 -26.32 19.21
CA ALA A 8 -25.51 -26.58 19.11
C ALA A 8 -24.78 -25.53 19.97
N THR A 9 -24.19 -25.97 21.08
CA THR A 9 -23.30 -25.12 21.87
C THR A 9 -22.07 -24.86 21.01
N LEU A 10 -21.96 -23.62 20.53
CA LEU A 10 -20.80 -23.16 19.77
C LEU A 10 -19.60 -23.11 20.73
N ASN A 11 -18.89 -24.24 20.89
CA ASN A 11 -17.69 -24.34 21.71
C ASN A 11 -16.54 -23.59 21.00
N LEU A 12 -16.50 -22.27 21.18
CA LEU A 12 -15.41 -21.45 20.68
C LEU A 12 -14.15 -21.72 21.53
N PRO A 13 -12.98 -21.93 20.90
CA PRO A 13 -11.74 -22.21 21.63
C PRO A 13 -11.44 -21.12 22.67
N SER A 14 -10.81 -21.50 23.78
CA SER A 14 -10.37 -20.56 24.80
C SER A 14 -9.30 -19.64 24.22
N THR A 15 -9.17 -18.44 24.79
CA THR A 15 -8.15 -17.47 24.39
C THR A 15 -6.74 -18.05 24.51
N SER A 16 -6.49 -18.88 25.53
CA SER A 16 -5.21 -19.58 25.72
C SER A 16 -4.91 -20.60 24.61
N THR A 17 -5.92 -21.35 24.13
CA THR A 17 -5.76 -22.27 23.00
C THR A 17 -5.53 -21.52 21.68
N VAL A 18 -6.18 -20.37 21.49
CA VAL A 18 -5.94 -19.52 20.30
C VAL A 18 -4.52 -18.97 20.32
N LEU A 19 -4.07 -18.45 21.47
CA LEU A 19 -2.71 -17.92 21.66
C LEU A 19 -1.64 -18.99 21.48
N SER A 20 -1.82 -20.20 22.03
CA SER A 20 -0.86 -21.29 21.87
C SER A 20 -0.79 -21.83 20.45
N THR A 21 -1.93 -21.85 19.74
CA THR A 21 -1.97 -22.24 18.32
C THR A 21 -1.27 -21.21 17.45
N LEU A 22 -1.51 -19.92 17.71
CA LEU A 22 -0.83 -18.81 17.03
C LEU A 22 0.69 -18.85 17.28
N SER A 23 1.13 -18.98 18.53
CA SER A 23 2.56 -19.02 18.85
C SER A 23 3.26 -20.22 18.23
N THR A 24 2.65 -21.40 18.28
CA THR A 24 3.18 -22.61 17.65
C THR A 24 3.24 -22.47 16.12
N GLY A 25 2.21 -21.86 15.52
CA GLY A 25 2.18 -21.54 14.10
C GLY A 25 3.31 -20.61 13.67
N THR A 26 3.51 -19.51 14.41
CA THR A 26 4.57 -18.53 14.15
C THR A 26 5.96 -19.15 14.29
N ILE A 27 6.20 -19.96 15.33
CA ILE A 27 7.48 -20.67 15.53
C ILE A 27 7.73 -21.65 14.38
N LYS A 28 6.72 -22.43 13.98
CA LYS A 28 6.84 -23.38 12.87
C LYS A 28 7.10 -22.67 11.55
N PHE A 29 6.45 -21.54 11.32
CA PHE A 29 6.68 -20.71 10.14
C PHE A 29 8.11 -20.15 10.12
N ALA A 30 8.59 -19.60 11.24
CA ALA A 30 9.95 -19.06 11.35
C ALA A 30 11.02 -20.13 11.12
N LYS A 31 10.82 -21.35 11.64
CA LYS A 31 11.71 -22.49 11.39
C LYS A 31 11.70 -22.94 9.91
N ARG A 32 10.55 -22.83 9.24
CA ARG A 32 10.40 -23.24 7.84
C ARG A 32 10.92 -22.18 6.85
N HIS A 33 10.80 -20.90 7.20
CA HIS A 33 11.16 -19.77 6.34
C HIS A 33 12.13 -18.80 7.04
N PRO A 34 13.35 -19.26 7.40
CA PRO A 34 14.29 -18.43 8.15
C PRO A 34 14.68 -17.17 7.38
N PHE A 35 14.92 -17.26 6.07
CA PHE A 35 15.30 -16.12 5.24
C PHE A 35 14.22 -15.03 5.19
N THR A 36 12.95 -15.41 5.01
CA THR A 36 11.84 -14.46 4.97
C THR A 36 11.66 -13.75 6.31
N VAL A 37 11.79 -14.48 7.42
CA VAL A 37 11.70 -13.89 8.76
C VAL A 37 12.88 -12.99 9.06
N SER A 38 14.11 -13.39 8.72
CA SER A 38 15.29 -12.53 8.86
C SER A 38 15.17 -11.26 8.02
N TYR A 39 14.71 -11.37 6.79
CA TYR A 39 14.48 -10.22 5.90
C TYR A 39 13.41 -9.28 6.43
N TYR A 40 12.30 -9.82 6.95
CA TYR A 40 11.26 -9.06 7.63
C TYR A 40 11.79 -8.31 8.87
N LEU A 41 12.55 -9.00 9.74
CA LEU A 41 13.11 -8.39 10.96
C LEU A 41 14.15 -7.33 10.64
N LEU A 42 15.04 -7.58 9.67
CA LEU A 42 15.97 -6.59 9.16
C LEU A 42 15.23 -5.36 8.63
N GLY A 43 14.18 -5.58 7.83
CA GLY A 43 13.34 -4.51 7.31
C GLY A 43 12.68 -3.69 8.40
N LEU A 44 12.18 -4.31 9.48
CA LEU A 44 11.63 -3.59 10.63
C LEU A 44 12.68 -2.71 11.32
N VAL A 45 13.89 -3.24 11.54
CA VAL A 45 14.99 -2.47 12.14
C VAL A 45 15.33 -1.26 11.27
N VAL A 46 15.47 -1.45 9.96
CA VAL A 46 15.74 -0.37 9.02
C VAL A 46 14.60 0.64 9.00
N ALA A 47 13.34 0.21 8.91
CA ALA A 47 12.18 1.08 8.86
C ALA A 47 12.03 1.97 10.11
N LEU A 48 12.47 1.47 11.28
CA LEU A 48 12.39 2.20 12.55
C LEU A 48 13.60 3.09 12.83
N LEU A 49 14.79 2.70 12.38
CA LEU A 49 16.05 3.33 12.79
C LEU A 49 16.79 4.07 11.67
N ALA A 50 16.46 3.86 10.40
CA ALA A 50 17.17 4.51 9.29
C ALA A 50 16.73 5.97 9.14
N GLY A 51 17.59 6.89 9.61
CA GLY A 51 17.48 8.34 9.35
C GLY A 51 18.41 8.85 8.24
N GLY A 52 19.36 8.04 7.81
CA GLY A 52 20.45 8.46 6.91
C GLY A 52 21.56 9.22 7.64
N THR A 53 22.72 9.37 6.99
CA THR A 53 23.82 10.17 7.51
C THR A 53 23.57 11.65 7.26
N ALA A 54 23.75 12.49 8.27
CA ALA A 54 23.67 13.94 8.12
C ALA A 54 24.75 14.43 7.14
N LEU A 55 24.40 15.39 6.28
CA LEU A 55 25.36 15.99 5.36
C LEU A 55 26.32 16.90 6.14
N THR A 56 27.58 16.94 5.71
CA THR A 56 28.54 17.94 6.20
C THR A 56 28.16 19.34 5.69
N SER A 57 28.57 20.41 6.39
CA SER A 57 28.26 21.79 5.99
C SER A 57 28.76 22.14 4.59
N THR A 58 29.87 21.57 4.16
CA THR A 58 30.42 21.70 2.80
C THR A 58 29.52 21.00 1.77
N GLN A 59 29.08 19.76 2.05
CA GLN A 59 28.15 19.03 1.19
C GLN A 59 26.80 19.74 1.05
N VAL A 60 26.27 20.32 2.14
CA VAL A 60 25.02 21.10 2.09
C VAL A 60 25.16 22.31 1.18
N SER A 61 26.26 23.06 1.30
CA SER A 61 26.51 24.23 0.45
C SER A 61 26.62 23.84 -1.02
N GLU A 62 27.38 22.79 -1.32
CA GLU A 62 27.56 22.31 -2.69
C GLU A 62 26.28 21.73 -3.29
N TYR A 63 25.53 20.94 -2.51
CA TYR A 63 24.21 20.43 -2.87
C TYR A 63 23.26 21.57 -3.24
N ASN A 64 23.15 22.59 -2.38
CA ASN A 64 22.27 23.74 -2.61
C ASN A 64 22.72 24.57 -3.82
N ARG A 65 24.03 24.70 -4.05
CA ARG A 65 24.58 25.37 -5.23
C ARG A 65 24.22 24.63 -6.51
N LEU A 66 24.32 23.29 -6.53
CA LEU A 66 23.95 22.51 -7.71
C LEU A 66 22.44 22.52 -7.92
N MET A 67 21.66 22.40 -6.84
CA MET A 67 20.20 22.43 -6.92
C MET A 67 19.67 23.78 -7.43
N SER A 68 20.33 24.90 -7.10
CA SER A 68 19.92 26.22 -7.62
C SER A 68 20.18 26.42 -9.11
N THR A 69 20.97 25.55 -9.74
CA THR A 69 21.14 25.55 -11.21
C THR A 69 19.98 24.89 -11.95
N VAL A 70 19.09 24.19 -11.24
CA VAL A 70 17.94 23.51 -11.86
C VAL A 70 16.86 24.54 -12.16
N ASP A 71 16.61 24.80 -13.44
CA ASP A 71 15.55 25.73 -13.86
C ASP A 71 14.18 25.03 -13.91
N THR A 72 13.51 25.01 -12.76
CA THR A 72 12.16 24.44 -12.63
C THR A 72 11.11 25.25 -13.39
N ASN A 73 11.35 26.55 -13.62
CA ASN A 73 10.41 27.40 -14.34
C ASN A 73 10.43 27.07 -15.82
N LEU A 74 11.63 26.88 -16.39
CA LEU A 74 11.79 26.43 -17.76
C LEU A 74 11.15 25.06 -17.97
N GLU A 75 11.36 24.09 -17.05
CA GLU A 75 10.71 22.77 -17.16
C GLU A 75 9.17 22.89 -17.15
N TYR A 76 8.62 23.76 -16.29
CA TYR A 76 7.19 24.02 -16.25
C TYR A 76 6.68 24.66 -17.54
N GLU A 77 7.38 25.65 -18.09
CA GLU A 77 7.01 26.34 -19.33
C GLU A 77 6.99 25.38 -20.52
N VAL A 78 8.05 24.58 -20.72
CA VAL A 78 8.11 23.62 -21.83
C VAL A 78 7.07 22.50 -21.67
N SER A 79 6.80 22.07 -20.43
CA SER A 79 5.73 21.10 -20.14
C SER A 79 4.35 21.68 -20.48
N SER A 80 4.11 22.95 -20.15
CA SER A 80 2.87 23.67 -20.49
C SER A 80 2.70 23.82 -22.01
N SER A 81 3.77 24.19 -22.72
CA SER A 81 3.80 24.29 -24.18
C SER A 81 3.47 22.94 -24.84
N TYR A 82 4.09 21.85 -24.37
CA TYR A 82 3.77 20.49 -24.83
C TYR A 82 2.29 20.14 -24.57
N ASN A 83 1.77 20.40 -23.37
CA ASN A 83 0.37 20.10 -23.04
C ASN A 83 -0.61 20.88 -23.93
N LYS A 84 -0.31 22.14 -24.25
CA LYS A 84 -1.09 22.95 -25.19
C LYS A 84 -1.06 22.35 -26.60
N ALA A 85 0.12 21.97 -27.09
CA ALA A 85 0.27 21.34 -28.40
C ALA A 85 -0.42 19.96 -28.47
N TYR A 86 -0.34 19.17 -27.39
CA TYR A 86 -1.03 17.89 -27.24
C TYR A 86 -2.55 18.08 -27.28
N GLY A 87 -3.09 19.09 -26.58
CA GLY A 87 -4.51 19.43 -26.63
C GLY A 87 -4.98 19.77 -28.04
N ALA A 88 -4.21 20.58 -28.78
CA ALA A 88 -4.53 20.92 -30.18
C ALA A 88 -4.52 19.69 -31.11
N TYR A 89 -3.53 18.80 -30.96
CA TYR A 89 -3.48 17.53 -31.70
C TYR A 89 -4.66 16.61 -31.36
N TYR A 90 -4.96 16.44 -30.07
CA TYR A 90 -6.04 15.58 -29.60
C TYR A 90 -7.41 16.04 -30.11
N GLN A 91 -7.63 17.36 -30.16
CA GLN A 91 -8.87 17.95 -30.70
C GLN A 91 -8.99 17.83 -32.22
N SER A 92 -7.87 17.89 -32.96
CA SER A 92 -7.90 17.73 -34.42
C SER A 92 -7.89 16.26 -34.88
N LYS A 93 -7.70 15.30 -33.95
CA LYS A 93 -7.68 13.88 -34.27
C LYS A 93 -9.10 13.34 -34.43
N GLY A 94 -9.42 12.82 -35.63
CA GLY A 94 -10.63 12.03 -35.85
C GLY A 94 -10.50 10.62 -35.29
N TRP A 95 -11.64 9.95 -35.07
CA TRP A 95 -11.68 8.59 -34.54
C TRP A 95 -10.88 7.58 -35.40
N PHE A 96 -10.84 7.78 -36.73
CA PHE A 96 -10.06 6.95 -37.67
C PHE A 96 -9.32 7.74 -38.77
N SER A 97 -9.22 9.07 -38.68
CA SER A 97 -8.57 9.88 -39.73
C SER A 97 -7.77 11.05 -39.14
N CYS A 98 -6.68 11.41 -39.84
CA CYS A 98 -5.84 12.55 -39.51
C CYS A 98 -5.61 13.33 -40.81
N ASP A 99 -6.27 14.48 -40.90
CA ASP A 99 -6.19 15.39 -42.02
C ASP A 99 -4.89 16.22 -41.99
N ARG A 100 -4.75 17.19 -42.89
CA ARG A 100 -3.55 18.03 -42.97
C ARG A 100 -3.32 18.85 -41.69
N VAL A 101 -4.41 19.35 -41.07
CA VAL A 101 -4.35 20.13 -39.82
C VAL A 101 -3.89 19.23 -38.67
N CYS A 102 -4.42 18.01 -38.58
CA CYS A 102 -4.01 17.01 -37.61
C CYS A 102 -2.52 16.66 -37.73
N LYS A 103 -2.01 16.43 -38.95
CA LYS A 103 -0.58 16.16 -39.18
C LYS A 103 0.33 17.33 -38.82
N GLU A 104 -0.14 18.57 -39.02
CA GLU A 104 0.62 19.75 -38.63
C GLU A 104 0.69 19.89 -37.09
N ASN A 105 -0.44 19.71 -36.41
CA ASN A 105 -0.49 19.73 -34.94
C ASN A 105 0.33 18.59 -34.32
N GLU A 106 0.35 17.41 -34.95
CA GLU A 106 1.20 16.29 -34.54
C GLU A 106 2.69 16.66 -34.62
N ARG A 107 3.13 17.32 -35.70
CA ARG A 107 4.51 17.81 -35.82
C ARG A 107 4.84 18.82 -34.72
N ARG A 108 3.99 19.82 -34.51
CA ARG A 108 4.16 20.82 -33.45
C ARG A 108 4.24 20.19 -32.05
N MET A 109 3.40 19.19 -31.79
CA MET A 109 3.43 18.42 -30.54
C MET A 109 4.73 17.63 -30.41
N ASN A 110 5.19 16.95 -31.47
CA ASN A 110 6.44 16.19 -31.46
C ASN A 110 7.67 17.09 -31.27
N ASP A 111 7.68 18.28 -31.86
CA ASP A 111 8.75 19.25 -31.67
C ASP A 111 8.76 19.76 -30.22
N ALA A 112 7.60 20.16 -29.68
CA ALA A 112 7.47 20.55 -28.28
C ALA A 112 7.85 19.41 -27.30
N LYS A 113 7.53 18.16 -27.65
CA LYS A 113 7.91 16.97 -26.88
C LYS A 113 9.42 16.81 -26.84
N ARG A 114 10.12 16.97 -27.96
CA ARG A 114 11.60 16.88 -28.01
C ARG A 114 12.24 17.95 -27.14
N THR A 115 11.80 19.19 -27.24
CA THR A 115 12.31 20.29 -26.39
C THR A 115 12.07 20.00 -24.90
N MET A 116 10.86 19.54 -24.54
CA MET A 116 10.55 19.16 -23.16
C MET A 116 11.44 18.01 -22.66
N GLU A 117 11.66 16.97 -23.47
CA GLU A 117 12.51 15.84 -23.13
C GLU A 117 13.98 16.25 -22.95
N GLU A 118 14.47 17.15 -23.80
CA GLU A 118 15.83 17.69 -23.69
C GLU A 118 16.04 18.50 -22.41
N VAL A 119 15.15 19.45 -22.11
CA VAL A 119 15.18 20.23 -20.88
C VAL A 119 15.07 19.34 -19.64
N ARG A 120 14.17 18.35 -19.66
CA ARG A 120 14.06 17.39 -18.56
C ARG A 120 15.30 16.54 -18.38
N ARG A 121 15.93 16.11 -19.47
CA ARG A 121 17.17 15.32 -19.41
C ARG A 121 18.28 16.14 -18.77
N GLU A 122 18.44 17.40 -19.17
CA GLU A 122 19.42 18.31 -18.59
C GLU A 122 19.13 18.62 -17.11
N GLY A 123 17.87 18.93 -16.78
CA GLY A 123 17.44 19.14 -15.39
C GLY A 123 17.70 17.91 -14.51
N ASN A 124 17.36 16.72 -14.99
CA ASN A 124 17.61 15.46 -14.29
C ASN A 124 19.09 15.18 -14.09
N GLN A 125 19.95 15.55 -15.05
CA GLN A 125 21.41 15.44 -14.89
C GLN A 125 21.90 16.35 -13.76
N ARG A 126 21.50 17.63 -13.75
CA ARG A 126 21.87 18.58 -12.69
C ARG A 126 21.37 18.15 -11.31
N VAL A 127 20.14 17.64 -11.22
CA VAL A 127 19.61 17.04 -9.98
C VAL A 127 20.41 15.81 -9.57
N SER A 128 20.79 14.96 -10.52
CA SER A 128 21.61 13.78 -10.24
C SER A 128 23.00 14.15 -9.73
N ASP A 129 23.63 15.18 -10.28
CA ASP A 129 24.92 15.69 -9.81
C ASP A 129 24.81 16.23 -8.38
N ALA A 130 23.74 16.96 -8.05
CA ALA A 130 23.46 17.38 -6.68
C ALA A 130 23.29 16.18 -5.74
N LYS A 131 22.50 15.18 -6.16
CA LYS A 131 22.27 13.95 -5.38
C LYS A 131 23.54 13.14 -5.16
N ALA A 132 24.45 13.10 -6.13
CA ALA A 132 25.73 12.41 -6.00
C ALA A 132 26.58 12.99 -4.85
N VAL A 133 26.55 14.30 -4.63
CA VAL A 133 27.24 14.97 -3.51
C VAL A 133 26.69 14.56 -2.15
N ALA A 134 25.36 14.38 -2.06
CA ALA A 134 24.71 13.92 -0.83
C ALA A 134 24.98 12.43 -0.57
N GLY A 135 24.89 11.60 -1.61
CA GLY A 135 25.01 10.14 -1.53
C GLY A 135 23.71 9.45 -1.09
N VAL A 136 23.53 8.20 -1.52
CA VAL A 136 22.26 7.47 -1.36
C VAL A 136 21.91 7.14 0.11
N PHE A 137 22.92 6.98 0.97
CA PHE A 137 22.74 6.72 2.41
C PHE A 137 22.56 7.98 3.26
N SER A 138 22.59 9.17 2.65
CA SER A 138 22.34 10.43 3.35
C SER A 138 20.89 10.54 3.82
N GLU A 139 20.63 11.49 4.72
CA GLU A 139 19.27 11.84 5.14
C GLU A 139 18.37 12.22 3.95
N VAL A 140 18.94 12.82 2.90
CA VAL A 140 18.24 13.18 1.66
C VAL A 140 17.86 11.92 0.87
N GLY A 141 18.81 11.00 0.67
CA GLY A 141 18.58 9.76 -0.07
C GLY A 141 17.61 8.80 0.62
N VAL A 142 17.79 8.61 1.94
CA VAL A 142 16.86 7.82 2.77
C VAL A 142 15.49 8.49 2.82
N GLY A 143 15.44 9.81 2.95
CA GLY A 143 14.22 10.60 2.91
C GLY A 143 13.44 10.42 1.61
N GLU A 144 14.10 10.57 0.47
CA GLU A 144 13.47 10.44 -0.86
C GLU A 144 12.94 9.02 -1.10
N ALA A 145 13.68 7.98 -0.69
CA ALA A 145 13.23 6.60 -0.80
C ALA A 145 12.00 6.34 0.07
N ARG A 146 11.97 6.90 1.29
CA ARG A 146 10.84 6.81 2.22
C ARG A 146 9.62 7.56 1.68
N ASP A 147 9.80 8.76 1.15
CA ASP A 147 8.71 9.57 0.60
C ASP A 147 8.13 8.90 -0.65
N SER A 148 8.99 8.35 -1.50
CA SER A 148 8.57 7.52 -2.65
C SER A 148 7.75 6.32 -2.20
N PHE A 149 8.19 5.59 -1.17
CA PHE A 149 7.42 4.47 -0.61
C PHE A 149 6.03 4.91 -0.13
N TRP A 150 5.96 5.99 0.66
CA TRP A 150 4.69 6.50 1.19
C TRP A 150 3.77 7.04 0.10
N GLU A 151 4.31 7.62 -0.95
CA GLU A 151 3.55 8.03 -2.11
C GLU A 151 2.91 6.81 -2.79
N TYR A 152 3.68 5.76 -3.06
CA TYR A 152 3.14 4.52 -3.62
C TYR A 152 2.12 3.87 -2.69
N PHE A 153 2.37 3.87 -1.39
CA PHE A 153 1.44 3.36 -0.38
C PHE A 153 0.12 4.12 -0.37
N LYS A 154 0.17 5.45 -0.49
CA LYS A 154 -1.03 6.30 -0.62
C LYS A 154 -1.79 6.02 -1.91
N ARG A 155 -1.09 5.74 -3.01
CA ARG A 155 -1.70 5.33 -4.29
C ARG A 155 -2.36 3.95 -4.17
N GLY A 156 -1.68 2.96 -3.59
CA GLY A 156 -2.22 1.61 -3.38
C GLY A 156 -3.43 1.56 -2.44
N THR A 157 -3.38 2.31 -1.34
CA THR A 157 -4.53 2.44 -0.43
C THR A 157 -5.73 3.14 -1.07
N LYS A 158 -5.50 4.19 -1.88
CA LYS A 158 -6.57 4.83 -2.66
C LYS A 158 -7.19 3.87 -3.68
N PHE A 159 -6.37 3.08 -4.36
CA PHE A 159 -6.85 2.04 -5.27
C PHE A 159 -7.73 1.02 -4.53
N ALA A 160 -7.25 0.47 -3.41
CA ALA A 160 -8.00 -0.50 -2.61
C ALA A 160 -9.34 0.06 -2.08
N LYS A 161 -9.36 1.32 -1.65
CA LYS A 161 -10.59 2.03 -1.24
C LYS A 161 -11.57 2.16 -2.39
N ARG A 162 -11.10 2.57 -3.57
CA ARG A 162 -11.94 2.70 -4.77
C ARG A 162 -12.53 1.35 -5.17
N GLN A 163 -11.72 0.30 -5.18
CA GLN A 163 -12.17 -1.05 -5.50
C GLN A 163 -13.21 -1.56 -4.50
N SER A 164 -12.95 -1.36 -3.21
CA SER A 164 -13.88 -1.73 -2.14
C SER A 164 -15.21 -0.97 -2.22
N MET A 165 -15.18 0.30 -2.62
CA MET A 165 -16.39 1.11 -2.82
C MET A 165 -17.23 0.57 -3.99
N TRP A 166 -16.59 0.23 -5.11
CA TRP A 166 -17.28 -0.40 -6.25
C TRP A 166 -17.88 -1.74 -5.87
N ASP A 167 -17.11 -2.58 -5.17
CA ASP A 167 -17.57 -3.88 -4.70
C ASP A 167 -18.76 -3.75 -3.75
N ALA A 168 -18.72 -2.79 -2.81
CA ALA A 168 -19.84 -2.48 -1.91
C ALA A 168 -21.09 -2.06 -2.67
N LEU A 169 -20.95 -1.18 -3.67
CA LEU A 169 -22.06 -0.70 -4.49
C LEU A 169 -22.73 -1.86 -5.23
N PHE A 170 -21.95 -2.71 -5.90
CA PHE A 170 -22.49 -3.83 -6.67
C PHE A 170 -23.03 -4.95 -5.77
N MET A 171 -22.41 -5.21 -4.62
CA MET A 171 -22.95 -6.16 -3.64
C MET A 171 -24.26 -5.67 -3.02
N GLY A 172 -24.38 -4.38 -2.70
CA GLY A 172 -25.62 -3.78 -2.20
C GLY A 172 -26.76 -3.88 -3.22
N MET A 173 -26.47 -3.62 -4.50
CA MET A 173 -27.45 -3.77 -5.58
C MET A 173 -27.91 -5.23 -5.76
N ARG A 174 -27.00 -6.21 -5.64
CA ARG A 174 -27.34 -7.65 -5.71
C ARG A 174 -28.15 -8.13 -4.51
N LYS A 175 -27.99 -7.51 -3.33
CA LYS A 175 -28.72 -7.87 -2.12
C LYS A 175 -30.21 -7.52 -2.18
N MET A 176 -30.62 -6.51 -2.97
CA MET A 176 -32.04 -6.15 -3.13
C MET A 176 -32.92 -7.30 -3.69
N GLY A 177 -32.32 -8.37 -4.21
CA GLY A 177 -33.05 -9.57 -4.70
C GLY A 177 -32.85 -10.85 -3.90
N ARG A 178 -32.19 -10.85 -2.72
CA ARG A 178 -31.91 -12.06 -1.92
C ARG A 178 -32.13 -11.84 -0.42
N ASP A 179 -32.80 -12.79 0.23
CA ASP A 179 -32.96 -12.89 1.69
C ASP A 179 -31.68 -13.39 2.39
N GLU A 180 -30.54 -12.71 2.19
CA GLU A 180 -29.30 -13.02 2.91
C GLU A 180 -29.26 -12.40 4.31
N SER A 181 -28.79 -13.17 5.29
CA SER A 181 -28.60 -12.69 6.66
C SER A 181 -27.61 -11.52 6.69
N TRP A 182 -27.92 -10.49 7.49
CA TRP A 182 -27.08 -9.28 7.59
C TRP A 182 -25.61 -9.61 7.97
N GLY A 183 -25.41 -10.64 8.79
CA GLY A 183 -24.09 -11.09 9.23
C GLY A 183 -23.25 -11.72 8.10
N GLU A 184 -23.85 -12.56 7.26
CA GLU A 184 -23.16 -13.15 6.10
C GLU A 184 -22.74 -12.06 5.10
N TYR A 185 -23.63 -11.10 4.84
CA TYR A 185 -23.34 -9.95 3.99
C TYR A 185 -22.15 -9.15 4.54
N ALA A 186 -22.16 -8.82 5.84
CA ALA A 186 -21.09 -8.06 6.48
C ALA A 186 -19.75 -8.80 6.44
N LEU A 187 -19.74 -10.13 6.64
CA LEU A 187 -18.53 -10.94 6.57
C LEU A 187 -17.97 -11.01 5.14
N LYS A 188 -18.82 -11.22 4.13
CA LYS A 188 -18.40 -11.20 2.71
C LYS A 188 -17.81 -9.84 2.33
N MET A 189 -18.48 -8.76 2.73
CA MET A 189 -17.99 -7.39 2.55
C MET A 189 -16.61 -7.18 3.19
N LEU A 190 -16.43 -7.63 4.44
CA LEU A 190 -15.16 -7.52 5.16
C LEU A 190 -14.04 -8.28 4.44
N LEU A 191 -14.29 -9.53 4.04
CA LEU A 191 -13.31 -10.34 3.32
C LEU A 191 -12.94 -9.70 1.96
N GLN A 192 -13.91 -9.16 1.24
CA GLN A 192 -13.67 -8.47 -0.02
C GLN A 192 -12.77 -7.23 0.17
N VAL A 193 -13.05 -6.43 1.20
CA VAL A 193 -12.22 -5.27 1.56
C VAL A 193 -10.78 -5.71 1.89
N LEU A 194 -10.61 -6.78 2.69
CA LEU A 194 -9.29 -7.31 3.02
C LEU A 194 -8.52 -7.79 1.78
N MET A 195 -9.20 -8.45 0.84
CA MET A 195 -8.59 -8.89 -0.42
C MET A 195 -8.16 -7.69 -1.29
N ASN A 196 -9.03 -6.69 -1.44
CA ASN A 196 -8.71 -5.49 -2.21
C ASN A 196 -7.53 -4.71 -1.64
N PHE A 197 -7.48 -4.57 -0.32
CA PHE A 197 -6.33 -3.98 0.36
C PHE A 197 -5.07 -4.82 0.21
N SER A 198 -5.17 -6.15 0.27
CA SER A 198 -4.04 -7.06 0.03
C SER A 198 -3.44 -6.84 -1.36
N PHE A 199 -4.27 -6.79 -2.41
CA PHE A 199 -3.80 -6.48 -3.75
C PHE A 199 -3.16 -5.09 -3.84
N GLY A 200 -3.79 -4.06 -3.26
CA GLY A 200 -3.25 -2.70 -3.25
C GLY A 200 -1.88 -2.59 -2.59
N MET A 201 -1.66 -3.31 -1.48
CA MET A 201 -0.37 -3.32 -0.77
C MET A 201 0.70 -4.14 -1.49
N VAL A 202 0.35 -5.28 -2.07
CA VAL A 202 1.29 -6.09 -2.87
C VAL A 202 1.73 -5.32 -4.12
N MET A 203 0.79 -4.64 -4.80
CA MET A 203 1.11 -3.78 -5.95
C MET A 203 1.99 -2.60 -5.53
N THR A 204 1.72 -1.99 -4.38
CA THR A 204 2.58 -0.93 -3.82
C THR A 204 4.01 -1.42 -3.65
N LEU A 205 4.19 -2.59 -3.04
CA LEU A 205 5.52 -3.17 -2.85
C LEU A 205 6.22 -3.43 -4.18
N GLY A 206 5.53 -4.03 -5.15
CA GLY A 206 6.08 -4.29 -6.47
C GLY A 206 6.55 -3.01 -7.16
N VAL A 207 5.67 -2.00 -7.26
CA VAL A 207 5.99 -0.71 -7.89
C VAL A 207 7.12 0.01 -7.16
N PHE A 208 7.13 -0.02 -5.83
CA PHE A 208 8.22 0.55 -5.04
C PHE A 208 9.55 -0.13 -5.35
N VAL A 209 9.62 -1.45 -5.33
CA VAL A 209 10.86 -2.21 -5.61
C VAL A 209 11.37 -1.93 -7.03
N PHE A 210 10.48 -1.89 -8.02
CA PHE A 210 10.87 -1.54 -9.40
C PHE A 210 11.33 -0.09 -9.53
N GLY A 211 10.63 0.86 -8.90
CA GLY A 211 11.00 2.28 -8.94
C GLY A 211 12.26 2.62 -8.15
N LEU A 212 12.56 1.84 -7.10
CA LEU A 212 13.69 2.05 -6.21
C LEU A 212 15.03 2.01 -6.96
N TRP A 213 15.17 1.15 -7.96
CA TRP A 213 16.40 1.10 -8.76
C TRP A 213 16.65 2.41 -9.51
N GLY A 214 15.62 3.01 -10.10
CA GLY A 214 15.73 4.30 -10.78
C GLY A 214 16.11 5.43 -9.81
N LEU A 215 15.55 5.42 -8.60
CA LEU A 215 15.92 6.36 -7.55
C LEU A 215 17.39 6.21 -7.18
N ILE A 216 17.85 4.99 -6.90
CA ILE A 216 19.24 4.70 -6.53
C ILE A 216 20.21 5.18 -7.61
N GLN A 217 19.93 4.87 -8.87
CA GLN A 217 20.80 5.29 -9.99
C GLN A 217 20.89 6.82 -10.11
N SER A 218 19.87 7.57 -9.67
CA SER A 218 19.94 9.04 -9.67
C SER A 218 20.97 9.63 -8.70
N TYR A 219 21.45 8.84 -7.73
CA TYR A 219 22.51 9.23 -6.79
C TYR A 219 23.92 8.85 -7.30
N GLN A 220 24.03 8.22 -8.47
CA GLN A 220 25.29 7.73 -9.05
C GLN A 220 26.17 6.92 -8.05
N PRO A 221 25.60 6.00 -7.25
CA PRO A 221 26.38 5.27 -6.26
C PRO A 221 27.31 4.24 -6.90
N SER A 222 28.29 3.78 -6.14
CA SER A 222 29.02 2.56 -6.53
C SER A 222 28.08 1.35 -6.56
N PHE A 223 28.45 0.31 -7.31
CA PHE A 223 27.63 -0.90 -7.45
C PHE A 223 27.28 -1.54 -6.09
N LEU A 224 28.26 -1.59 -5.18
CA LEU A 224 28.08 -2.19 -3.86
C LEU A 224 27.14 -1.37 -2.97
N GLU A 225 27.29 -0.04 -2.96
CA GLU A 225 26.42 0.86 -2.21
C GLU A 225 24.98 0.82 -2.73
N GLY A 226 24.80 0.84 -4.06
CA GLY A 226 23.49 0.73 -4.67
C GLY A 226 22.80 -0.59 -4.34
N MET A 227 23.54 -1.71 -4.37
CA MET A 227 22.99 -3.02 -4.01
C MET A 227 22.63 -3.11 -2.52
N ALA A 228 23.50 -2.62 -1.64
CA ALA A 228 23.25 -2.60 -0.21
C ALA A 228 22.02 -1.75 0.13
N PHE A 229 21.92 -0.55 -0.45
CA PHE A 229 20.76 0.32 -0.25
C PHE A 229 19.48 -0.32 -0.78
N PHE A 230 19.53 -0.93 -1.98
CA PHE A 230 18.39 -1.63 -2.56
C PHE A 230 17.86 -2.73 -1.64
N LEU A 231 18.73 -3.59 -1.12
CA LEU A 231 18.36 -4.69 -0.22
C LEU A 231 17.75 -4.18 1.09
N LEU A 232 18.34 -3.14 1.68
CA LEU A 232 17.84 -2.57 2.94
C LEU A 232 16.49 -1.85 2.77
N ALA A 233 16.36 -1.02 1.73
CA ALA A 233 15.13 -0.28 1.47
C ALA A 233 13.99 -1.20 1.01
N SER A 234 14.27 -2.21 0.18
CA SER A 234 13.27 -3.22 -0.19
C SER A 234 12.87 -4.12 0.99
N ALA A 235 13.79 -4.42 1.91
CA ALA A 235 13.47 -5.11 3.16
C ALA A 235 12.53 -4.27 4.03
N ALA A 236 12.83 -2.98 4.19
CA ALA A 236 11.98 -2.05 4.93
C ALA A 236 10.57 -1.97 4.32
N GLY A 237 10.46 -1.77 3.00
CA GLY A 237 9.18 -1.73 2.30
C GLY A 237 8.37 -3.02 2.46
N PHE A 238 9.03 -4.19 2.35
CA PHE A 238 8.41 -5.49 2.59
C PHE A 238 7.90 -5.62 4.03
N ALA A 239 8.72 -5.25 5.01
CA ALA A 239 8.36 -5.32 6.42
C ALA A 239 7.16 -4.42 6.76
N THR A 240 7.13 -3.18 6.24
CA THR A 240 6.00 -2.27 6.42
C THR A 240 4.72 -2.84 5.83
N VAL A 241 4.76 -3.34 4.59
CA VAL A 241 3.58 -3.95 3.94
C VAL A 241 3.10 -5.19 4.69
N ALA A 242 4.01 -6.09 5.06
CA ALA A 242 3.68 -7.30 5.81
C ALA A 242 3.06 -6.96 7.17
N THR A 243 3.59 -5.95 7.88
CA THR A 243 3.07 -5.48 9.16
C THR A 243 1.66 -4.93 9.02
N VAL A 244 1.42 -4.10 7.99
CA VAL A 244 0.09 -3.53 7.73
C VAL A 244 -0.91 -4.64 7.42
N LEU A 245 -0.56 -5.60 6.56
CA LEU A 245 -1.45 -6.72 6.24
C LEU A 245 -1.73 -7.59 7.46
N ALA A 246 -0.71 -7.95 8.24
CA ALA A 246 -0.88 -8.69 9.48
C ALA A 246 -1.79 -7.95 10.46
N GLY A 247 -1.64 -6.63 10.59
CA GLY A 247 -2.53 -5.79 11.40
C GLY A 247 -3.97 -5.78 10.89
N MET A 248 -4.19 -5.68 9.59
CA MET A 248 -5.53 -5.73 8.98
C MET A 248 -6.23 -7.08 9.20
N PHE A 249 -5.56 -8.20 8.92
CA PHE A 249 -6.12 -9.52 9.16
C PHE A 249 -6.30 -9.81 10.66
N GLY A 250 -5.36 -9.36 11.49
CA GLY A 250 -5.45 -9.48 12.95
C GLY A 250 -6.63 -8.71 13.53
N THR A 251 -6.84 -7.46 13.11
CA THR A 251 -7.99 -6.65 13.55
C THR A 251 -9.32 -7.21 13.05
N ALA A 252 -9.40 -7.64 11.80
CA ALA A 252 -10.62 -8.25 11.26
C ALA A 252 -10.97 -9.58 11.95
N GLY A 253 -9.98 -10.48 12.10
CA GLY A 253 -10.16 -11.74 12.81
C GLY A 253 -10.52 -11.55 14.28
N GLY A 254 -9.86 -10.60 14.95
CA GLY A 254 -10.16 -10.22 16.33
C GLY A 254 -11.57 -9.68 16.51
N ALA A 255 -12.06 -8.84 15.59
CA ALA A 255 -13.42 -8.32 15.62
C ALA A 255 -14.47 -9.45 15.48
N VAL A 256 -14.28 -10.37 14.52
CA VAL A 256 -15.19 -11.51 14.32
C VAL A 256 -15.20 -12.43 15.54
N PHE A 257 -14.03 -12.76 16.09
CA PHE A 257 -13.92 -13.58 17.29
C PHE A 257 -14.55 -12.93 18.52
N GLY A 258 -14.36 -11.61 18.70
CA GLY A 258 -14.95 -10.84 19.79
C GLY A 258 -16.47 -10.85 19.77
N VAL A 259 -17.08 -10.60 18.60
CA VAL A 259 -18.55 -10.67 18.43
C VAL A 259 -19.07 -12.07 18.73
N ALA A 260 -18.40 -13.11 18.23
CA ALA A 260 -18.79 -14.51 18.48
C ALA A 260 -18.74 -14.86 19.97
N LYS A 261 -17.72 -14.39 20.69
CA LYS A 261 -17.59 -14.60 22.14
C LYS A 261 -18.65 -13.86 22.96
N ILE A 262 -19.01 -12.64 22.57
CA ILE A 262 -20.10 -11.88 23.21
C ILE A 262 -21.44 -12.60 23.00
N ALA A 263 -21.71 -13.07 21.79
CA ALA A 263 -22.92 -13.84 21.48
C ALA A 263 -22.99 -15.15 22.29
N GLU A 264 -21.87 -15.87 22.42
CA GLU A 264 -21.77 -17.08 23.26
C GLU A 264 -22.11 -16.75 24.73
N ALA A 265 -21.54 -15.67 25.28
CA ALA A 265 -21.79 -15.24 26.65
C ALA A 265 -23.26 -14.85 26.89
N GLN A 266 -23.88 -14.13 25.95
CA GLN A 266 -25.30 -13.78 26.03
C GLN A 266 -26.22 -15.00 25.99
N MET A 267 -25.91 -16.00 25.14
CA MET A 267 -26.68 -17.25 25.09
C MET A 267 -26.55 -18.04 26.39
N ARG A 268 -25.36 -18.10 27.00
CA ARG A 268 -25.16 -18.76 28.30
C ARG A 268 -26.00 -18.08 29.40
N ILE A 269 -26.03 -16.75 29.45
CA ILE A 269 -26.85 -16.00 30.42
C ILE A 269 -28.35 -16.25 30.22
N GLN A 270 -28.83 -16.29 28.96
CA GLN A 270 -30.24 -16.62 28.68
C GLN A 270 -30.60 -18.06 29.10
N GLN A 271 -29.66 -19.00 28.93
CA GLN A 271 -29.84 -20.40 29.31
C GLN A 271 -29.91 -20.58 30.83
N GLU A 272 -29.13 -19.81 31.60
CA GLU A 272 -29.19 -19.79 33.07
C GLU A 272 -30.40 -19.02 33.61
N GLY A 273 -30.81 -17.91 32.97
CA GLY A 273 -31.98 -17.11 33.35
C GLY A 273 -33.33 -17.80 33.10
N GLY A 274 -33.40 -18.72 32.13
CA GLY A 274 -34.61 -19.50 31.82
C GLY A 274 -34.93 -20.59 32.85
N GLY A 275 -33.95 -21.06 33.62
CA GLY A 275 -34.15 -22.08 34.65
C GLY A 275 -34.83 -21.56 35.93
N ARG A 276 -34.71 -20.27 36.22
CA ARG A 276 -35.14 -19.68 37.50
C ARG A 276 -36.60 -19.20 37.51
N ARG A 277 -37.25 -19.04 36.35
CA ARG A 277 -38.66 -18.63 36.23
C ARG A 277 -39.66 -19.78 36.36
N ARG A 278 -39.22 -21.04 36.42
CA ARG A 278 -40.11 -22.20 36.39
C ARG A 278 -40.55 -22.70 37.78
N ASN A 279 -39.99 -22.14 38.86
CA ASN A 279 -40.27 -22.55 40.25
C ASN A 279 -41.11 -21.54 41.06
N LEU A 280 -41.76 -20.56 40.42
CA LEU A 280 -42.56 -19.52 41.10
C LEU A 280 -44.08 -19.66 40.91
N HIS A 281 -44.56 -20.86 40.57
CA HIS A 281 -46.00 -21.10 40.33
C HIS A 281 -46.48 -22.34 41.08
N TYR A 282 -46.45 -22.29 42.42
CA TYR A 282 -47.30 -23.10 43.30
C TYR A 282 -47.41 -22.38 44.65
N GLU A 283 -48.41 -21.51 44.78
CA GLU A 283 -49.21 -21.31 46.00
C GLU A 283 -50.65 -21.09 45.56
#